data_AF-A0A960HSF5-F1
#
_entry.id   AF-A0A960HSF5-F1
#
_cell.length_a   1.000
_cell.length_b   1.000
_cell.length_c   1.000
_cell.angle_alpha   90.00
_cell.angle_beta   90.00
_cell.angle_gamma   90.00
#
_symmetry.space_group_name_H-M   'P 1'
#
loop_
_entity.id
_entity.type
_entity.pdbx_description
1 polymer ?
#
loop_
_entity_poly.entity_id
_entity_poly.type
_entity_poly.pdbx_seq_one_letter_code
_entity_poly.pdbx_strand_id
1 'polypeptide(L)' 'MSEPRNDFAPGVITGSEVQEVFALAKAKGFALPAANCIGSNSMNGVMQAAAELNSPVIIQFSNSGGA' A
#
# COMPACT_ATOMS: atom_id res chain seq x y z
N MET A 1 7.75 18.19 3.31
CA MET A 1 7.36 16.82 2.89
C MET A 1 8.59 16.19 2.26
N SER A 2 8.93 14.94 2.59
CA SER A 2 10.00 14.21 1.91
C SER A 2 9.65 14.03 0.44
N GLU A 3 10.64 14.13 -0.46
CA GLU A 3 10.45 13.82 -1.88
C GLU A 3 9.73 12.47 -2.07
N PRO A 4 8.75 12.36 -2.99
CA PRO A 4 8.06 11.10 -3.28
C PRO A 4 9.09 10.03 -3.67
N ARG A 5 8.99 8.83 -3.09
CA ARG A 5 9.85 7.72 -3.53
C ARG A 5 9.40 7.32 -4.93
N ASN A 6 10.31 7.41 -5.89
CA ASN A 6 10.08 7.01 -7.28
C ASN A 6 10.44 5.54 -7.53
N ASP A 7 10.37 4.70 -6.47
CA ASP A 7 10.72 3.28 -6.53
C ASP A 7 9.68 2.49 -7.37
N PHE A 8 8.42 2.95 -7.39
CA PHE A 8 7.31 2.36 -8.14
C PHE A 8 6.35 3.46 -8.65
N ALA A 9 5.68 3.21 -9.78
CA ALA A 9 4.65 4.13 -10.26
C ALA A 9 3.44 4.14 -9.30
N PRO A 10 2.79 5.29 -9.05
CA PRO A 10 1.56 5.34 -8.27
C PRO A 10 0.46 4.50 -8.93
N GLY A 11 -0.26 3.72 -8.12
CA GLY A 11 -1.39 2.92 -8.58
C GLY A 11 -1.45 1.54 -7.95
N VAL A 12 -2.26 0.67 -8.55
CA VAL A 12 -2.35 -0.73 -8.14
C VAL A 12 -1.15 -1.49 -8.68
N ILE A 13 -0.35 -2.04 -7.77
CA ILE A 13 0.84 -2.84 -8.11
C ILE A 13 0.38 -4.26 -8.47
N THR A 14 0.88 -4.78 -9.60
CA THR A 14 0.52 -6.12 -10.10
C THR A 14 1.75 -6.86 -10.63
N GLY A 15 1.63 -8.17 -10.89
CA GLY A 15 2.70 -8.95 -11.52
C GLY A 15 4.01 -8.99 -10.70
N SER A 16 5.15 -8.80 -11.37
CA SER A 16 6.48 -8.87 -10.74
C SER A 16 6.73 -7.77 -9.73
N GLU A 17 6.14 -6.59 -9.92
CA GLU A 17 6.33 -5.43 -9.05
C GLU A 17 5.90 -5.72 -7.59
N VAL A 18 4.94 -6.62 -7.38
CA VAL A 18 4.55 -7.07 -6.03
C VAL A 18 5.74 -7.72 -5.31
N GLN A 19 6.51 -8.55 -6.02
CA GLN A 19 7.68 -9.21 -5.45
C GLN A 19 8.84 -8.23 -5.24
N GLU A 20 8.98 -7.25 -6.12
CA GLU A 20 9.98 -6.20 -6.00
C GLU A 20 9.74 -5.34 -4.75
N VAL A 21 8.48 -4.98 -4.47
CA VAL A 21 8.09 -4.28 -3.24
C VAL A 21 8.45 -5.11 -1.99
N PHE A 22 8.15 -6.42 -1.99
CA PHE A 22 8.52 -7.28 -0.86
C PHE A 22 10.02 -7.49 -0.73
N ALA A 23 10.76 -7.55 -1.84
CA ALA A 23 12.22 -7.61 -1.83
C ALA A 23 12.81 -6.32 -1.23
N LEU A 24 12.29 -5.16 -1.62
CA LEU A 24 12.67 -3.86 -1.07
C LEU A 24 12.40 -3.78 0.43
N ALA A 25 11.22 -4.24 0.87
CA ALA A 25 10.83 -4.28 2.27
C ALA A 25 11.80 -5.11 3.11
N LYS A 26 12.17 -6.30 2.63
CA LYS A 26 13.18 -7.17 3.27
C LYS A 26 14.56 -6.51 3.30
N ALA A 27 15.00 -5.92 2.19
CA ALA A 27 16.32 -5.30 2.07
C ALA A 27 16.48 -4.06 2.97
N LYS A 28 15.41 -3.26 3.12
CA LYS A 28 15.40 -2.04 3.94
C LYS A 28 14.87 -2.26 5.37
N GLY A 29 14.43 -3.48 5.71
CA GLY A 29 13.98 -3.83 7.06
C GLY A 29 12.66 -3.19 7.49
N PHE A 30 11.68 -3.06 6.59
CA PHE A 30 10.34 -2.58 6.92
C PHE A 30 9.24 -3.57 6.51
N ALA A 31 8.04 -3.37 7.04
CA ALA A 31 6.85 -4.13 6.67
C ALA A 31 5.80 -3.22 6.03
N LEU A 32 4.93 -3.81 5.21
CA LEU A 32 3.79 -3.11 4.61
C LEU A 32 2.56 -3.31 5.51
N PRO A 33 1.87 -2.23 5.92
CA PRO A 33 0.58 -2.36 6.58
C PRO A 33 -0.46 -2.97 5.63
N ALA A 34 -1.24 -3.94 6.11
CA ALA A 34 -2.37 -4.51 5.39
C ALA A 34 -3.68 -4.14 6.11
N ALA A 35 -4.40 -3.18 5.56
CA ALA A 35 -5.60 -2.61 6.17
C ALA A 35 -6.86 -3.21 5.54
N ASN A 36 -7.74 -3.76 6.37
CA ASN A 36 -9.06 -4.16 5.94
C ASN A 36 -9.93 -2.93 5.66
N CYS A 37 -10.51 -2.88 4.47
CA CYS A 37 -11.46 -1.84 4.08
C CYS A 37 -12.86 -2.44 3.90
N ILE A 38 -13.87 -1.57 4.00
CA ILE A 38 -15.30 -1.91 3.83
C ILE A 38 -16.02 -0.99 2.83
N GLY A 39 -15.26 -0.16 2.10
CA GLY A 39 -15.78 0.80 1.13
C GLY A 39 -14.87 2.01 0.93
N SER A 40 -15.30 2.93 0.05
CA SER A 40 -14.48 4.04 -0.45
C SER A 40 -13.90 4.95 0.64
N ASN A 41 -14.67 5.25 1.69
CA ASN A 41 -14.18 6.11 2.77
C ASN A 41 -12.98 5.49 3.51
N SER A 42 -13.06 4.18 3.82
CA SER A 42 -11.95 3.48 4.46
C SER A 42 -10.73 3.35 3.54
N MET A 43 -10.93 3.10 2.24
CA MET A 43 -9.84 3.05 1.26
C MET A 43 -9.15 4.41 1.13
N ASN A 44 -9.91 5.49 1.06
CA ASN A 44 -9.36 6.85 0.96
C ASN A 44 -8.53 7.22 2.19
N GLY A 45 -8.97 6.86 3.40
CA GLY A 45 -8.19 7.07 4.62
C GLY A 45 -6.85 6.33 4.61
N VAL A 46 -6.85 5.07 4.15
CA VAL A 46 -5.62 4.28 4.00
C VAL A 46 -4.69 4.89 2.95
N MET A 47 -5.21 5.28 1.77
CA MET A 47 -4.41 5.91 0.72
C MET A 47 -3.85 7.27 1.14
N GLN A 48 -4.63 8.07 1.87
CA GLN A 48 -4.17 9.36 2.39
C GLN A 48 -3.02 9.18 3.38
N ALA A 49 -3.15 8.28 4.35
CA ALA A 49 -2.08 8.01 5.31
C ALA A 49 -0.81 7.48 4.61
N ALA A 50 -0.97 6.60 3.61
CA ALA A 50 0.15 6.08 2.82
C ALA A 50 0.85 7.18 2.01
N ALA A 51 0.09 8.13 1.45
CA ALA A 51 0.62 9.28 0.73
C ALA A 51 1.36 10.26 1.66
N GLU A 52 0.80 10.57 2.83
CA GLU A 52 1.42 11.44 3.84
C GLU A 52 2.75 10.88 4.35
N LEU A 53 2.85 9.56 4.49
CA LEU A 53 4.06 8.85 4.93
C LEU A 53 4.99 8.46 3.77
N ASN A 54 4.60 8.72 2.53
CA ASN A 54 5.34 8.33 1.32
C ASN A 54 5.76 6.85 1.36
N SER A 55 4.78 5.97 1.58
CA SER A 55 4.98 4.54 1.87
C SER A 55 4.01 3.65 1.07
N PRO A 56 4.43 2.42 0.69
CA PRO A 56 3.51 1.45 0.11
C PRO A 56 2.56 0.89 1.18
N VAL A 57 1.35 0.53 0.78
CA VAL A 57 0.30 -0.02 1.64
C VAL A 57 -0.47 -1.13 0.93
N ILE A 58 -1.01 -2.08 1.68
CA ILE A 58 -1.93 -3.10 1.18
C ILE A 58 -3.34 -2.77 1.64
N ILE A 59 -4.24 -2.57 0.68
CA ILE A 59 -5.69 -2.51 0.92
C ILE A 59 -6.25 -3.90 0.68
N GLN A 60 -6.91 -4.47 1.68
CA GLN A 60 -7.53 -5.79 1.58
C GLN A 60 -8.99 -5.75 2.01
N PHE A 61 -9.79 -6.68 1.51
CA PHE A 61 -11.17 -6.87 1.92
C PHE A 61 -11.30 -8.20 2.64
N SER A 62 -12.03 -8.22 3.76
CA SER A 62 -12.51 -9.50 4.32
C SER A 62 -13.73 -9.97 3.54
N ASN A 63 -14.11 -11.24 3.74
CA ASN A 63 -15.31 -11.81 3.15
C ASN A 63 -16.58 -10.98 3.40
N SER A 64 -16.71 -10.35 4.58
CA SER A 64 -17.86 -9.49 4.93
C SER A 64 -17.70 -8.04 4.51
N GLY A 65 -16.47 -7.58 4.21
CA GLY A 65 -16.18 -6.19 3.90
C GLY A 65 -16.23 -5.84 2.40
N GLY A 66 -16.25 -6.85 1.53
CA GLY A 66 -16.35 -6.66 0.07
C GLY A 66 -17.74 -6.92 -0.53
N ALA A 67 -18.75 -7.16 0.31
CA ALA A 67 -20.14 -7.43 -0.11
C ALA A 67 -20.96 -6.14 -0.27
#